data_AF-A0A370L7G5-F1
#
_entry.id   AF-A0A370L7G5-F1
#
_cell.length_a   1.000
_cell.length_b   1.000
_cell.length_c   1.000
_cell.angle_alpha   90.00
_cell.angle_beta   90.00
_cell.angle_gamma   90.00
#
_symmetry.space_group_name_H-M   'P 1'
#
loop_
_entity.id
_entity.type
_entity.pdbx_description
1 polymer ?
#
loop_
_entity_poly.entity_id
_entity_poly.type
_entity_poly.pdbx_seq_one_letter_code
_entity_poly.pdbx_strand_id
1 'polypeptide(L)'
;MANRFEQVDEPQPDAITLSLAQRDGKPVGKIACPAELAGGHLVNDFISDEMASVEAYRVAIKLANEIRAPIVVEDADGLWQDEWGELYREN
;
A
#
# COMPACT_ATOMS: atom_id res chain seq x y z
N MET A 1 -1.53 1.20 20.17
CA MET A 1 -0.66 0.35 19.31
C MET A 1 -0.56 1.04 17.98
N ALA A 2 0.65 1.21 17.45
CA ALA A 2 0.85 1.71 16.09
C ALA A 2 0.45 0.62 15.09
N ASN A 3 0.00 1.00 13.90
CA ASN A 3 -0.20 0.05 12.80
C ASN A 3 1.16 -0.56 12.42
N ARG A 4 1.16 -1.83 12.00
CA ARG A 4 2.36 -2.53 11.55
C ARG A 4 2.17 -2.98 10.11
N PHE A 5 3.16 -2.73 9.27
CA PHE A 5 3.12 -3.04 7.84
C PHE A 5 4.39 -3.76 7.42
N GLU A 6 4.23 -4.77 6.57
CA GLU A 6 5.35 -5.49 5.99
C GLU A 6 5.89 -4.76 4.78
N GLN A 7 7.21 -4.63 4.69
CA GLN A 7 7.92 -4.12 3.53
C GLN A 7 8.31 -5.27 2.61
N VAL A 8 7.78 -5.23 1.39
CA VAL A 8 8.03 -6.22 0.33
C VAL A 8 8.76 -5.58 -0.85
N ASP A 9 9.38 -6.41 -1.68
CA ASP A 9 10.02 -5.97 -2.92
C ASP A 9 9.09 -6.08 -4.14
N GLU A 10 8.02 -6.89 -4.04
CA GLU A 10 7.05 -7.14 -5.10
C GLU A 10 5.62 -7.26 -4.55
N PRO A 11 4.57 -7.00 -5.37
CA PRO A 11 3.18 -7.06 -4.92
C PRO A 11 2.78 -8.48 -4.52
N GLN A 12 2.00 -8.60 -3.44
CA GLN A 12 1.50 -9.90 -2.98
C GLN A 12 0.05 -10.13 -3.44
N PRO A 13 -0.31 -11.34 -3.89
CA PRO A 13 -1.65 -11.63 -4.40
C PRO A 13 -2.74 -11.61 -3.32
N ASP A 14 -2.37 -11.73 -2.06
CA ASP A 14 -3.24 -11.77 -0.89
C ASP A 14 -3.23 -10.47 -0.05
N ALA A 15 -2.62 -9.39 -0.58
CA ALA A 15 -2.55 -8.10 0.10
C ALA A 15 -2.78 -6.91 -0.84
N ILE A 16 -3.24 -5.79 -0.26
CA ILE A 16 -3.19 -4.50 -0.94
C ILE A 16 -1.74 -4.03 -0.92
N THR A 17 -1.20 -3.65 -2.07
CA THR A 17 0.15 -3.10 -2.16
C THR A 17 0.10 -1.58 -2.21
N LEU A 18 0.78 -0.93 -1.26
CA LEU A 18 1.10 0.49 -1.30
C LEU A 18 2.53 0.65 -1.80
N SER A 19 2.70 1.10 -3.04
CA SER A 19 4.03 1.39 -3.59
C SER A 19 4.36 2.86 -3.39
N LEU A 20 5.51 3.14 -2.79
CA LEU A 20 6.06 4.47 -2.60
C LEU A 20 7.23 4.69 -3.54
N ALA A 21 7.31 5.89 -4.13
CA ALA A 21 8.39 6.26 -5.01
C ALA A 21 8.67 7.76 -4.97
N GLN A 22 9.87 8.16 -5.41
CA GLN A 22 10.18 9.56 -5.63
C GLN A 22 9.90 9.96 -7.09
N ARG A 23 9.17 11.08 -7.29
CA ARG A 23 8.91 11.71 -8.59
C ARG A 23 9.14 13.19 -8.50
N ASP A 24 10.02 13.72 -9.34
CA ASP A 24 10.40 15.14 -9.35
C ASP A 24 10.76 15.69 -7.95
N GLY A 25 11.45 14.87 -7.15
CA GLY A 25 11.85 15.20 -5.77
C GLY A 25 10.72 15.18 -4.75
N LYS A 26 9.52 14.75 -5.11
CA LYS A 26 8.37 14.60 -4.21
C LYS A 26 8.03 13.13 -3.98
N PRO A 27 7.69 12.74 -2.74
CA PRO A 27 7.20 11.39 -2.48
C PRO A 27 5.78 11.24 -3.00
N VAL A 28 5.58 10.21 -3.81
CA VAL A 28 4.28 9.82 -4.36
C VAL A 28 3.98 8.38 -3.95
N GLY A 29 2.70 8.01 -4.08
CA GLY A 29 2.26 6.66 -3.81
C GLY A 29 1.24 6.18 -4.84
N LYS A 30 1.17 4.86 -4.95
CA LYS A 30 0.23 4.14 -5.81
C LYS A 30 -0.30 2.92 -5.07
N ILE A 31 -1.56 2.56 -5.35
CA ILE A 31 -2.22 1.42 -4.72
C ILE A 31 -2.54 0.39 -5.79
N ALA A 32 -2.19 -0.87 -5.51
CA ALA A 32 -2.66 -2.03 -6.25
C ALA A 32 -3.47 -2.94 -5.32
N CYS A 33 -4.64 -3.37 -5.79
CA CYS A 33 -5.48 -4.33 -5.10
C CYS A 33 -5.85 -5.46 -6.08
N PRO A 34 -5.38 -6.68 -5.85
CA PRO A 34 -5.79 -7.84 -6.63
C PRO A 34 -7.30 -8.04 -6.55
N ALA A 35 -7.95 -8.40 -7.66
CA ALA A 35 -9.39 -8.65 -7.69
C ALA A 35 -9.79 -9.85 -6.82
N GLU A 36 -8.94 -10.87 -6.77
CA GLU A 36 -9.15 -12.08 -5.96
C GLU A 36 -9.26 -11.75 -4.46
N LEU A 37 -8.49 -10.76 -4.00
CA LEU A 37 -8.52 -10.27 -2.62
C LEU A 37 -9.82 -9.54 -2.28
N ALA A 38 -10.42 -8.89 -3.28
CA ALA A 38 -11.63 -8.10 -3.10
C ALA A 38 -12.92 -8.95 -3.04
N GLY A 39 -12.84 -10.29 -3.05
CA GLY A 39 -13.99 -11.17 -2.77
C GLY A 39 -15.22 -10.96 -3.67
N GLY A 40 -15.01 -10.51 -4.91
CA GLY A 40 -16.08 -10.18 -5.86
C GLY A 40 -16.54 -8.71 -5.86
N HIS A 41 -15.97 -7.84 -5.03
CA HIS A 41 -16.19 -6.39 -5.07
C HIS A 41 -15.49 -5.72 -6.27
N LEU A 42 -14.45 -6.35 -6.82
CA LEU A 42 -13.75 -5.90 -8.01
C LEU A 42 -13.91 -6.92 -9.15
N VAL A 43 -14.12 -6.41 -10.37
CA VAL A 43 -14.23 -7.23 -11.59
C VAL A 43 -12.85 -7.50 -12.21
N ASN A 44 -11.89 -6.59 -12.00
CA ASN A 44 -10.49 -6.69 -12.43
C ASN A 44 -9.60 -6.09 -11.34
N ASP A 45 -8.30 -6.35 -11.39
CA ASP A 45 -7.33 -5.75 -10.49
C ASP A 45 -7.49 -4.23 -10.49
N PHE A 46 -7.48 -3.64 -9.31
CA PHE A 46 -7.54 -2.20 -9.14
C PHE A 46 -6.13 -1.65 -9.05
N ILE A 47 -5.86 -0.63 -9.85
CA ILE A 47 -4.61 0.12 -9.83
C ILE A 47 -5.00 1.60 -9.81
N SER A 48 -4.56 2.34 -8.79
CA SER A 48 -4.83 3.77 -8.70
C SER A 48 -3.95 4.57 -9.66
N ASP A 49 -4.39 5.80 -9.97
CA ASP A 49 -3.46 6.83 -10.44
C ASP A 49 -2.44 7.17 -9.34
N GLU A 50 -1.35 7.81 -9.74
CA GLU A 50 -0.33 8.30 -8.82
C GLU A 50 -0.84 9.53 -8.05
N MET A 51 -0.58 9.57 -6.75
CA MET A 51 -0.97 10.67 -5.86
C MET A 51 0.10 10.94 -4.80
N ALA A 52 -0.10 11.95 -3.95
CA ALA A 52 0.82 12.22 -2.86
C ALA A 52 0.93 11.00 -1.92
N SER A 53 2.12 10.68 -1.41
CA SER A 53 2.35 9.48 -0.59
C SER A 53 1.42 9.39 0.63
N VAL A 54 1.18 10.51 1.31
CA VAL A 54 0.25 10.59 2.46
C VAL A 54 -1.21 10.34 2.06
N GLU A 55 -1.60 10.74 0.84
CA GLU A 55 -2.93 10.48 0.31
C GLU A 55 -3.09 9.01 -0.05
N ALA A 56 -2.10 8.44 -0.74
CA ALA A 56 -2.06 7.02 -1.07
C ALA A 56 -2.14 6.14 0.19
N TYR A 57 -1.38 6.48 1.24
CA TYR A 57 -1.47 5.80 2.54
C TYR A 57 -2.90 5.82 3.11
N ARG A 58 -3.54 7.00 3.15
CA ARG A 58 -4.92 7.12 3.68
C ARG A 58 -5.93 6.33 2.86
N VAL A 59 -5.80 6.33 1.54
CA VAL A 59 -6.69 5.58 0.64
C VAL A 59 -6.46 4.08 0.81
N ALA A 60 -5.21 3.61 0.94
CA ALA A 60 -4.89 2.21 1.18
C ALA A 60 -5.53 1.72 2.49
N ILE A 61 -5.39 2.49 3.58
CA ILE A 61 -6.02 2.16 4.88
C ILE A 61 -7.54 2.09 4.77
N LYS A 62 -8.16 3.03 4.06
CA LYS A 62 -9.61 3.01 3.85
C LYS A 62 -10.03 1.74 3.11
N LEU A 63 -9.35 1.42 2.01
CA LEU A 63 -9.64 0.23 1.20
C LEU A 63 -9.45 -1.06 2.00
N ALA A 64 -8.33 -1.19 2.71
CA ALA A 64 -8.04 -2.33 3.55
C ALA A 64 -9.11 -2.59 4.61
N ASN A 65 -9.60 -1.53 5.25
CA ASN A 65 -10.70 -1.64 6.22
C ASN A 65 -12.02 -2.07 5.56
N GLU A 66 -12.28 -1.63 4.34
CA GLU A 66 -13.50 -1.95 3.59
C GLU A 66 -13.55 -3.43 3.20
N ILE A 67 -12.45 -3.96 2.65
CA ILE A 67 -12.39 -5.35 2.19
C ILE A 67 -11.76 -6.32 3.22
N ARG A 68 -11.34 -5.81 4.38
CA ARG A 68 -10.67 -6.54 5.47
C ARG A 68 -9.41 -7.29 5.01
N ALA A 69 -8.58 -6.61 4.23
CA ALA A 69 -7.34 -7.14 3.68
C ALA A 69 -6.10 -6.55 4.36
N PRO A 70 -4.98 -7.29 4.39
CA PRO A 70 -3.70 -6.74 4.81
C PRO A 70 -3.15 -5.73 3.80
N ILE A 71 -2.27 -4.84 4.27
CA ILE A 71 -1.48 -3.94 3.42
C ILE A 71 -0.01 -4.34 3.54
N VAL A 72 0.63 -4.52 2.39
CA VAL A 72 2.08 -4.57 2.24
C VAL A 72 2.58 -3.30 1.58
N VAL A 73 3.83 -2.94 1.83
CA VAL A 73 4.42 -1.68 1.38
C VAL A 73 5.66 -1.98 0.54
N GLU A 74 5.69 -1.45 -0.68
CA GLU A 74 6.92 -1.38 -1.45
C GLU A 74 7.53 0.00 -1.23
N ASP A 75 8.70 0.05 -0.61
CA ASP A 75 9.38 1.31 -0.31
C ASP A 75 10.89 1.19 -0.54
N ALA A 76 11.30 1.09 -1.81
CA ALA A 76 12.72 0.97 -2.17
C ALA A 76 13.54 2.23 -1.84
N ASP A 77 12.88 3.39 -1.78
CA ASP A 77 13.50 4.71 -1.57
C ASP A 77 13.51 5.16 -0.10
N GLY A 78 12.90 4.40 0.83
CA GLY A 78 12.85 4.73 2.26
C GLY A 78 12.00 5.97 2.56
N LEU A 79 10.85 6.09 1.90
CA LEU A 79 9.91 7.21 1.96
C LEU A 79 8.84 7.05 3.04
N TRP A 80 8.76 5.89 3.69
CA TRP A 80 7.85 5.63 4.81
C TRP A 80 8.05 6.65 5.94
N GLN A 81 6.95 7.00 6.61
CA GLN A 81 6.96 7.93 7.73
C GLN A 81 6.57 7.21 9.01
N ASP A 82 7.38 7.31 10.06
CA ASP A 82 7.14 6.64 11.35
C ASP A 82 5.79 6.97 11.98
N GLU A 83 5.22 8.13 11.66
CA GLU A 83 3.87 8.55 12.09
C GLU A 83 2.74 7.68 11.49
N TRP A 84 2.99 6.97 10.39
CA TRP A 84 2.02 6.08 9.75
C TRP A 84 1.97 4.71 10.43
N GLY A 85 3.09 4.28 11.01
CA GLY A 85 3.21 3.00 11.69
C GLY A 85 4.62 2.46 11.66
N GLU A 86 4.78 1.26 12.20
CA GLU A 86 6.01 0.49 12.11
C GLU A 86 6.07 -0.21 10.74
N LEU A 87 7.15 0.02 10.00
CA LEU A 87 7.47 -0.73 8.80
C LEU A 87 8.53 -1.79 9.16
N TYR A 88 8.23 -3.06 8.91
CA TYR A 88 9.14 -4.17 9.18
C TYR A 88 9.34 -5.03 7.95
N ARG A 89 10.44 -5.77 7.88
CA ARG A 89 10.71 -6.78 6.85
C ARG A 89 10.78 -8.15 7.52
N GLU A 90 10.02 -9.12 7.02
CA GLU A 90 10.21 -10.52 7.40
C GLU A 90 11.49 -11.06 6.74
N ASN A 91 12.32 -11.75 7.53
CA ASN A 91 13.60 -12.32 7.13
C ASN A 91 13.46 -13.77 6.67
#